data_AF-A0A183BCW9-F1
#
_entry.id   AF-A0A183BCW9-F1
#
_cell.length_a   1.000
_cell.length_b   1.000
_cell.length_c   1.000
_cell.angle_alpha   90.00
_cell.angle_beta   90.00
_cell.angle_gamma   90.00
#
_symmetry.space_group_name_H-M   'P 1'
#
loop_
_entity.id
_entity.type
_entity.pdbx_description
1 polymer ?
#
loop_
_entity_poly.entity_id
_entity_poly.type
_entity_poly.pdbx_seq_one_letter_code
_entity_poly.pdbx_strand_id
1 'polypeptide(L)'
;MLKASGCDRCPHPSCPQSMHTRGVDACPECQYGIMILDDSCAPKYRFNCNRCPTIILVSDAIKHITVASTACETCSAMHLNVKLDPSKLPTAAGDGNAEEIRASFSGCVFCSAVLCRLFDVVHSRQPNAHPSGAQRGPPSRGSRGSGNRGRSGSRGRGRRPPNL
;
A
#
# COMPACT_ATOMS: atom_id res chain seq x y z
N MET A 1 13.40 3.38 19.01
CA MET A 1 12.55 3.66 17.82
C MET A 1 11.86 5.00 18.05
N LEU A 2 11.71 5.82 17.00
CA LEU A 2 10.94 7.07 17.09
C LEU A 2 9.47 6.73 17.36
N LYS A 3 8.81 7.49 18.24
CA LYS A 3 7.37 7.38 18.45
C LYS A 3 6.69 7.69 17.11
N ALA A 4 5.85 6.76 16.62
CA ALA A 4 5.15 6.76 15.31
C ALA A 4 5.89 6.16 14.08
N SER A 5 6.98 5.40 14.23
CA SER A 5 7.46 4.54 13.14
C SER A 5 6.65 3.24 13.03
N GLY A 6 6.19 2.89 11.82
CA GLY A 6 5.52 1.60 11.56
C GLY A 6 6.43 0.40 11.77
N CYS A 7 5.83 -0.79 11.97
CA CYS A 7 6.57 -2.04 12.20
C CYS A 7 7.47 -2.42 11.01
N ASP A 8 7.10 -2.02 9.80
CA ASP A 8 7.85 -2.16 8.54
C ASP A 8 9.24 -1.49 8.56
N ARG A 9 9.51 -0.62 9.55
CA ARG A 9 10.80 0.03 9.78
C ARG A 9 11.46 -0.35 11.10
N CYS A 10 10.90 -1.30 11.84
CA CYS A 10 11.47 -1.75 13.11
C CYS A 10 12.76 -2.53 12.86
N PRO A 11 13.92 -2.10 13.38
CA PRO A 11 15.20 -2.79 13.20
C PRO A 11 15.47 -3.86 14.28
N HIS A 12 14.50 -4.14 15.16
CA HIS A 12 14.72 -5.05 16.28
C HIS A 12 14.75 -6.51 15.77
N PRO A 13 15.87 -7.25 15.92
CA PRO A 13 16.05 -8.54 15.27
C PRO A 13 15.10 -9.63 15.78
N SER A 14 14.64 -9.54 17.03
CA SER A 14 13.66 -10.49 17.59
C SER A 14 12.20 -10.06 17.43
N CYS A 15 11.92 -8.88 16.85
CA CYS A 15 10.54 -8.45 16.64
C CYS A 15 9.98 -9.22 15.42
N PRO A 16 8.88 -10.00 15.57
CA PRO A 16 8.30 -10.78 14.47
C PRO A 16 7.81 -9.90 13.32
N GLN A 17 7.49 -8.64 13.64
CA GLN A 17 6.98 -7.64 12.71
C GLN A 17 8.09 -6.74 12.14
N SER A 18 9.36 -7.03 12.45
CA SER A 18 10.50 -6.23 12.02
C SER A 18 10.76 -6.31 10.53
N MET A 19 11.52 -5.34 10.03
CA MET A 19 12.05 -5.39 8.68
C MET A 19 13.00 -6.57 8.45
N HIS A 20 13.63 -7.11 9.51
CA HIS A 20 14.55 -8.25 9.41
C HIS A 20 13.83 -9.58 9.25
N THR A 21 12.67 -9.74 9.89
CA THR A 21 11.90 -11.00 9.85
C THR A 21 10.95 -11.07 8.68
N ARG A 22 10.43 -9.92 8.22
CA ARG A 22 9.42 -9.84 7.15
C ARG A 22 9.95 -9.23 5.84
N GLY A 23 11.18 -8.76 5.84
CA GLY A 23 11.85 -8.26 4.64
C GLY A 23 12.16 -9.39 3.68
N VAL A 24 11.91 -9.17 2.40
CA VAL A 24 12.07 -10.19 1.37
C VAL A 24 13.19 -9.83 0.41
N ASP A 25 13.14 -8.64 -0.18
CA ASP A 25 14.13 -8.21 -1.15
C ASP A 25 14.24 -6.68 -1.18
N ALA A 26 15.26 -6.17 -1.87
CA ALA A 26 15.38 -4.76 -2.20
C ALA A 26 14.16 -4.28 -3.00
N CYS A 27 13.80 -3.01 -2.82
CA CYS A 27 12.74 -2.39 -3.60
C CYS A 27 13.24 -2.15 -5.04
N PRO A 28 12.48 -2.54 -6.08
CA PRO A 28 12.90 -2.31 -7.47
C PRO A 28 12.89 -0.82 -7.87
N GLU A 29 12.16 0.02 -7.13
CA GLU A 29 11.92 1.44 -7.49
C GLU A 29 12.77 2.42 -6.66
N CYS A 30 13.39 1.99 -5.56
CA CYS A 30 14.23 2.88 -4.76
C CYS A 30 15.42 2.18 -4.10
N GLN A 31 16.56 2.86 -4.10
CA GLN A 31 17.86 2.32 -3.72
C GLN A 31 17.94 1.79 -2.27
N TYR A 32 17.20 2.39 -1.34
CA TYR A 32 17.28 2.08 0.10
C TYR A 32 16.03 1.39 0.66
N GLY A 33 15.07 1.06 -0.20
CA GLY A 33 13.83 0.42 0.20
C GLY A 33 13.96 -1.09 0.30
N ILE A 34 13.22 -1.69 1.24
CA ILE A 34 13.06 -3.14 1.34
C ILE A 34 11.57 -3.45 1.18
N MET A 35 11.26 -4.47 0.39
CA MET A 35 9.93 -5.03 0.26
C MET A 35 9.61 -5.88 1.49
N ILE A 36 8.63 -5.43 2.28
CA ILE A 36 8.19 -6.09 3.51
C ILE A 36 6.86 -6.78 3.24
N LEU A 37 6.77 -8.08 3.57
CA LEU A 37 5.50 -8.81 3.53
C LEU A 37 4.51 -8.14 4.49
N ASP A 38 3.29 -7.87 4.03
CA ASP A 38 2.15 -7.39 4.83
C ASP A 38 1.00 -8.41 4.76
N ASP A 39 0.64 -8.93 5.92
CA ASP A 39 -0.40 -9.96 6.16
C ASP A 39 -1.58 -9.40 6.96
N SER A 40 -1.61 -8.08 7.21
CA SER A 40 -2.70 -7.42 7.95
C SER A 40 -4.07 -7.61 7.28
N CYS A 41 -4.07 -7.84 5.96
CA CYS A 41 -5.25 -8.06 5.13
C CYS A 41 -5.37 -9.50 4.63
N ALA A 42 -4.69 -10.47 5.26
CA ALA A 42 -4.76 -11.88 4.88
C ALA A 42 -6.23 -12.34 4.71
N PRO A 43 -6.57 -13.09 3.64
CA PRO A 43 -5.67 -13.75 2.69
C PRO A 43 -5.20 -12.88 1.51
N LYS A 44 -5.53 -11.58 1.48
CA LYS A 44 -5.02 -10.65 0.46
C LYS A 44 -3.67 -10.10 0.89
N TYR A 45 -2.62 -10.85 0.57
CA TYR A 45 -1.26 -10.46 0.87
C TYR A 45 -0.76 -9.34 -0.06
N ARG A 46 0.18 -8.55 0.43
CA ARG A 46 0.92 -7.57 -0.37
C ARG A 46 2.34 -7.44 0.18
N PHE A 47 3.26 -6.97 -0.64
CA PHE A 47 4.55 -6.47 -0.16
C PHE A 47 4.56 -4.97 -0.28
N ASN A 48 4.90 -4.27 0.79
CA ASN A 48 5.02 -2.82 0.78
C ASN A 48 6.50 -2.44 0.90
N CYS A 49 6.95 -1.49 0.08
CA CYS A 49 8.23 -0.88 0.32
C CYS A 49 8.17 -0.05 1.61
N ASN A 50 9.16 -0.21 2.50
CA ASN A 50 9.24 0.59 3.71
C ASN A 50 9.72 2.04 3.49
N ARG A 51 10.05 2.46 2.26
CA ARG A 51 10.55 3.83 1.95
C ARG A 51 9.81 4.60 0.87
N CYS A 52 9.18 3.93 -0.09
CA CYS A 52 8.48 4.56 -1.20
C CYS A 52 7.07 3.95 -1.37
N PRO A 53 6.18 4.55 -2.18
CA PRO A 53 4.81 4.05 -2.40
C PRO A 53 4.69 2.72 -3.18
N THR A 54 5.78 2.06 -3.54
CA THR A 54 5.74 0.80 -4.31
C THR A 54 5.14 -0.33 -3.48
N ILE A 55 4.21 -1.05 -4.10
CA ILE A 55 3.49 -2.19 -3.54
C ILE A 55 3.57 -3.34 -4.55
N ILE A 56 3.79 -4.56 -4.09
CA ILE A 56 3.60 -5.76 -4.91
C ILE A 56 2.31 -6.43 -4.44
N LEU A 57 1.31 -6.48 -5.31
CA LEU A 57 0.07 -7.20 -5.07
C LEU A 57 0.31 -8.70 -5.30
N VAL A 58 -0.33 -9.51 -4.47
CA VAL A 58 -0.29 -10.97 -4.55
C VAL A 58 -1.62 -11.46 -5.11
N SER A 59 -1.57 -12.36 -6.09
CA SER A 59 -2.73 -13.06 -6.63
C SER A 59 -3.53 -13.76 -5.53
N ASP A 60 -4.85 -13.79 -5.70
CA ASP A 60 -5.80 -14.49 -4.83
C ASP A 60 -5.73 -16.04 -4.96
N ALA A 61 -4.87 -16.55 -5.84
CA ALA A 61 -4.46 -17.95 -5.88
C ALA A 61 -3.61 -18.33 -4.66
N ILE A 62 -2.96 -17.37 -4.00
CA ILE A 62 -2.14 -17.64 -2.81
C ILE A 62 -2.98 -17.47 -1.55
N LYS A 63 -3.13 -18.57 -0.79
CA LYS A 63 -3.91 -18.62 0.46
C LYS A 63 -3.09 -18.28 1.70
N HIS A 64 -1.79 -18.50 1.64
CA HIS A 64 -0.88 -18.26 2.76
C HIS A 64 0.53 -17.96 2.28
N ILE A 65 1.19 -16.98 2.90
CA ILE A 65 2.59 -16.62 2.66
C ILE A 65 3.31 -16.44 3.99
N THR A 66 4.50 -17.03 4.12
CA THR A 66 5.49 -16.64 5.14
C THR A 66 6.87 -16.48 4.53
N VAL A 67 7.67 -15.60 5.13
CA VAL A 67 9.09 -15.40 4.77
C VAL A 67 9.91 -16.48 5.46
N ALA A 68 10.77 -17.16 4.70
CA ALA A 68 11.73 -18.13 5.24
C ALA A 68 13.02 -17.42 5.65
N SER A 69 13.88 -18.11 6.41
CA SER A 69 15.21 -17.61 6.81
C SER A 69 16.30 -17.88 5.79
N THR A 70 15.97 -18.46 4.63
CA THR A 70 16.91 -18.80 3.56
C THR A 70 16.83 -17.77 2.44
N ALA A 71 18.00 -17.28 1.98
CA ALA A 71 18.10 -16.37 0.86
C ALA A 71 18.37 -17.16 -0.44
N CYS A 72 17.88 -16.63 -1.56
CA CYS A 72 18.11 -17.18 -2.89
C CYS A 72 19.57 -16.93 -3.33
N GLU A 73 20.25 -17.96 -3.81
CA GLU A 73 21.63 -17.86 -4.29
C GLU A 73 21.74 -17.02 -5.58
N THR A 74 20.67 -16.94 -6.37
CA THR A 74 20.67 -16.25 -7.67
C THR A 74 20.39 -14.75 -7.55
N CYS A 75 19.37 -14.37 -6.79
CA CYS A 75 18.91 -12.97 -6.71
C CYS A 75 18.96 -12.37 -5.30
N SER A 76 19.45 -13.10 -4.29
CA SER A 76 19.53 -12.68 -2.88
C SER A 76 18.20 -12.43 -2.15
N ALA A 77 17.05 -12.53 -2.82
CA ALA A 77 15.75 -12.43 -2.18
C ALA A 77 15.50 -13.58 -1.20
N MET A 78 14.82 -13.31 -0.10
CA MET A 78 14.39 -14.34 0.85
C MET A 78 13.39 -15.29 0.21
N HIS A 79 13.56 -16.58 0.45
CA HIS A 79 12.60 -17.59 0.06
C HIS A 79 11.26 -17.37 0.76
N LEU A 80 10.17 -17.74 0.07
CA LEU A 80 8.83 -17.70 0.62
C LEU A 80 8.27 -19.12 0.72
N ASN A 81 7.52 -19.36 1.79
CA ASN A 81 6.66 -20.52 1.90
C ASN A 81 5.24 -20.10 1.51
N VAL A 82 4.77 -20.57 0.37
CA VAL A 82 3.46 -20.24 -0.18
C VAL A 82 2.56 -21.47 -0.23
N LYS A 83 1.30 -21.29 0.16
CA LYS A 83 0.24 -22.28 -0.07
C LYS A 83 -0.72 -21.75 -1.12
N LEU A 84 -0.95 -22.55 -2.14
CA LEU A 84 -1.72 -22.19 -3.33
C LEU A 84 -3.08 -22.88 -3.31
N ASP A 85 -4.05 -22.23 -3.94
CA ASP A 85 -5.36 -22.83 -4.20
C ASP A 85 -5.31 -23.63 -5.51
N PRO A 86 -5.39 -24.98 -5.47
CA PRO A 86 -5.32 -25.80 -6.68
C PRO A 86 -6.40 -25.46 -7.70
N SER A 87 -7.56 -24.96 -7.25
CA SER A 87 -8.67 -24.57 -8.13
C SER A 87 -8.42 -23.28 -8.91
N LYS A 88 -7.42 -22.47 -8.52
CA LYS A 88 -7.10 -21.17 -9.15
C LYS A 88 -5.75 -21.16 -9.85
N LEU A 89 -4.99 -22.25 -9.73
CA LEU A 89 -3.75 -22.40 -10.48
C LEU A 89 -4.08 -22.51 -11.96
N PRO A 90 -3.33 -21.82 -12.85
CA PRO A 90 -3.40 -22.10 -14.27
C PRO A 90 -3.04 -23.57 -14.45
N THR A 91 -4.01 -24.40 -14.82
CA THR A 91 -3.74 -25.78 -15.22
C THR A 91 -2.76 -25.67 -16.37
N ALA A 92 -1.51 -26.10 -16.16
CA ALA A 92 -0.49 -26.06 -17.21
C ALA A 92 -1.01 -26.88 -18.39
N ALA A 93 -1.52 -26.18 -19.40
CA ALA A 93 -1.96 -26.76 -20.64
C ALA A 93 -0.70 -27.25 -21.36
N GLY A 94 -0.58 -28.57 -21.48
CA GLY A 94 -0.13 -29.23 -22.71
C GLY A 94 1.33 -29.18 -23.13
N ASP A 95 2.21 -28.36 -22.55
CA ASP A 95 3.60 -28.26 -23.02
C ASP A 95 4.60 -28.71 -21.94
N GLY A 96 5.46 -29.67 -22.29
CA GLY A 96 6.30 -30.52 -21.42
C GLY A 96 7.35 -29.86 -20.52
N ASN A 97 7.16 -28.62 -20.09
CA ASN A 97 7.89 -27.94 -19.02
C ASN A 97 6.93 -27.51 -17.89
N ALA A 98 5.87 -28.27 -17.64
CA ALA A 98 4.98 -28.07 -16.51
C ALA A 98 5.74 -28.42 -15.22
N GLU A 99 6.46 -27.45 -14.67
CA GLU A 99 6.86 -27.48 -13.26
C GLU A 99 5.56 -27.64 -12.46
N GLU A 100 5.31 -28.86 -11.99
CA GLU A 100 4.08 -29.24 -11.31
C GLU A 100 3.97 -28.37 -10.05
N ILE A 101 3.15 -27.32 -10.13
CA ILE A 101 2.98 -26.41 -9.01
C ILE A 101 2.22 -27.16 -7.94
N ARG A 102 2.99 -27.71 -6.99
CA ARG A 102 2.46 -28.34 -5.79
C ARG A 102 1.62 -27.32 -5.03
N ALA A 103 0.56 -27.79 -4.35
CA ALA A 103 -0.29 -26.95 -3.51
C ALA A 103 0.50 -26.17 -2.42
N SER A 104 1.74 -26.56 -2.15
CA SER A 104 2.71 -25.84 -1.35
C SER A 104 4.04 -25.69 -2.10
N PHE A 105 4.61 -24.50 -2.08
CA PHE A 105 5.94 -24.22 -2.60
C PHE A 105 6.79 -23.53 -1.53
N SER A 106 8.08 -23.89 -1.47
CA SER A 106 9.08 -23.26 -0.62
C SER A 106 10.30 -22.95 -1.47
N GLY A 107 10.62 -21.68 -1.65
CA GLY A 107 11.72 -21.26 -2.52
C GLY A 107 11.64 -19.79 -2.92
N CYS A 108 12.49 -19.39 -3.86
CA CYS A 108 12.44 -18.05 -4.43
C CYS A 108 11.29 -17.92 -5.44
N VAL A 109 10.28 -17.12 -5.10
CA VAL A 109 9.13 -16.88 -6.00
C VAL A 109 9.49 -16.01 -7.20
N PHE A 110 10.54 -15.18 -7.10
CA PHE A 110 10.95 -14.26 -8.17
C PHE A 110 11.77 -14.95 -9.27
N CYS A 111 12.52 -16.01 -8.92
CA CYS A 111 13.27 -16.81 -9.89
C CYS A 111 12.41 -17.88 -10.57
N SER A 112 11.25 -18.25 -10.01
CA SER A 112 10.33 -19.19 -10.64
C SER A 112 9.60 -18.53 -11.81
N ALA A 113 9.67 -19.14 -13.00
CA ALA A 113 9.04 -18.62 -14.22
C ALA A 113 7.51 -18.56 -14.16
N VAL A 114 6.90 -19.32 -13.24
CA VAL A 114 5.44 -19.36 -13.07
C VAL A 114 4.99 -18.55 -11.87
N LEU A 115 5.64 -18.70 -10.71
CA LEU A 115 5.19 -18.01 -9.50
C LEU A 115 5.41 -16.50 -9.58
N CYS A 116 6.43 -16.03 -10.29
CA CYS A 116 6.66 -14.59 -10.46
C CYS A 116 5.45 -13.88 -11.11
N ARG A 117 4.66 -14.59 -11.92
CA ARG A 117 3.45 -14.08 -12.58
C ARG A 117 2.25 -13.90 -11.65
N LEU A 118 2.35 -14.40 -10.41
CA LEU A 118 1.32 -14.22 -9.38
C LEU A 118 1.53 -12.92 -8.58
N PHE A 119 2.53 -12.11 -8.95
CA PHE A 119 2.90 -10.89 -8.25
C PHE A 119 2.90 -9.72 -9.23
N ASP A 120 2.13 -8.68 -8.91
CA ASP A 120 2.01 -7.47 -9.74
C ASP A 120 2.57 -6.25 -9.00
N VAL A 121 3.50 -5.53 -9.63
CA VAL A 121 4.02 -4.28 -9.09
C VAL A 121 3.01 -3.15 -9.37
N VAL A 122 2.59 -2.47 -8.31
CA VAL A 122 1.72 -1.29 -8.37
C VAL A 122 2.29 -0.17 -7.50
N HIS A 123 1.84 1.06 -7.76
CA HIS A 123 2.21 2.22 -6.96
C HIS A 123 1.00 2.70 -6.18
N SER A 124 1.14 2.82 -4.86
CA SER A 124 0.15 3.50 -4.03
C SER A 124 -0.05 4.91 -4.57
N ARG A 125 -1.31 5.32 -4.70
CA ARG A 125 -1.64 6.72 -4.99
C ARG A 125 -1.16 7.52 -3.78
N GLN A 126 0.00 8.17 -3.92
CA GLN A 126 0.38 9.22 -2.99
C GLN A 126 -0.81 10.20 -2.97
N PRO A 127 -1.38 10.53 -1.80
CA PRO A 127 -2.26 11.68 -1.75
C PRO A 127 -1.41 12.82 -2.28
N ASN A 128 -1.79 13.37 -3.44
CA ASN A 128 -1.14 14.54 -3.99
C ASN A 128 -0.94 15.49 -2.82
N ALA A 129 0.32 15.75 -2.45
CA ALA A 129 0.62 16.84 -1.56
C ALA A 129 -0.05 18.04 -2.23
N HIS A 130 -1.19 18.47 -1.69
CA HIS A 130 -1.82 19.69 -2.16
C HIS A 130 -0.71 20.73 -2.16
N PRO A 131 -0.44 21.41 -3.28
CA PRO A 131 0.60 22.43 -3.29
C PRO A 131 0.20 23.45 -2.24
N SER A 132 0.89 23.41 -1.10
CA SER A 132 0.84 24.42 -0.06
C SER A 132 1.48 25.66 -0.67
N GLY A 133 0.69 26.42 -1.43
CA GLY A 133 1.23 27.43 -2.32
C GLY A 133 0.16 28.23 -3.05
N ALA A 134 -0.87 28.70 -2.34
CA ALA A 134 -1.61 29.88 -2.77
C ALA A 134 -1.99 30.69 -1.54
N GLN A 135 -1.06 31.56 -1.15
CA GLN A 135 -1.31 32.69 -0.26
C GLN A 135 -2.50 33.50 -0.81
N ARG A 136 -3.69 33.32 -0.24
CA ARG A 136 -4.74 34.33 -0.29
C ARG A 136 -4.58 35.15 0.97
N GLY A 137 -3.93 36.30 0.82
CA GLY A 137 -3.74 37.28 1.89
C GLY A 137 -5.07 37.74 2.51
N PRO A 138 -5.02 38.47 3.63
CA PRO A 138 -6.21 38.94 4.32
C PRO A 138 -7.00 39.90 3.40
N PRO A 139 -8.34 39.88 3.39
CA PRO A 139 -9.10 40.86 2.62
C PRO A 139 -8.94 42.24 3.27
N SER A 140 -8.04 43.04 2.69
CA SER A 140 -7.92 44.46 2.98
C SER A 140 -9.13 45.22 2.43
N ARG A 141 -9.49 46.28 3.16
CA ARG A 141 -10.66 47.13 3.00
C ARG A 141 -10.61 47.96 1.71
N GLY A 142 -11.78 48.13 1.08
CA GLY A 142 -12.11 49.16 0.06
C GLY A 142 -11.94 48.67 -1.38
N SER A 143 -12.76 49.02 -2.37
CA SER A 143 -13.91 49.91 -2.47
C SER A 143 -14.46 49.83 -3.91
N ARG A 144 -15.79 50.06 -4.06
CA ARG A 144 -16.54 50.56 -5.26
C ARG A 144 -16.99 49.57 -6.35
N GLY A 145 -18.30 49.62 -6.64
CA GLY A 145 -18.93 49.18 -7.90
C GLY A 145 -20.24 48.41 -7.68
N SER A 146 -21.35 49.09 -7.40
CA SER A 146 -22.47 49.31 -8.35
C SER A 146 -23.22 48.02 -8.79
N GLY A 147 -24.48 47.88 -8.39
CA GLY A 147 -25.36 46.81 -8.86
C GLY A 147 -26.73 46.81 -8.18
N ASN A 148 -27.70 47.35 -8.89
CA ASN A 148 -29.03 47.74 -8.43
C ASN A 148 -30.04 46.56 -8.41
N ARG A 149 -31.13 46.71 -7.63
CA ARG A 149 -32.46 46.06 -7.75
C ARG A 149 -32.73 44.76 -6.96
N GLY A 150 -33.77 44.83 -6.13
CA GLY A 150 -34.48 43.63 -5.66
C GLY A 150 -35.43 43.88 -4.48
N ARG A 151 -36.52 44.62 -4.68
CA ARG A 151 -37.67 44.67 -3.76
C ARG A 151 -38.29 43.28 -3.59
N SER A 152 -38.80 43.03 -2.38
CA SER A 152 -40.02 42.24 -2.02
C SER A 152 -39.77 41.09 -1.04
N GLY A 153 -40.61 40.99 -0.01
CA GLY A 153 -40.72 39.78 0.81
C GLY A 153 -41.06 39.99 2.28
N SER A 154 -42.25 40.50 2.58
CA SER A 154 -42.85 40.57 3.91
C SER A 154 -42.90 39.21 4.63
N ARG A 155 -42.54 39.20 5.93
CA ARG A 155 -42.98 38.31 7.05
C ARG A 155 -42.11 38.71 8.25
N GLY A 156 -42.53 39.31 9.35
CA GLY A 156 -43.81 39.29 10.05
C GLY A 156 -43.58 38.75 11.46
N ARG A 157 -43.71 39.63 12.48
CA ARG A 157 -43.93 39.35 13.93
C ARG A 157 -42.72 38.75 14.69
N GLY A 158 -42.35 39.16 15.91
CA GLY A 158 -42.97 40.03 16.90
C GLY A 158 -41.97 40.35 18.01
N ARG A 159 -42.27 41.40 18.78
CA ARG A 159 -41.46 41.97 19.86
C ARG A 159 -41.45 41.06 21.10
N ARG A 160 -40.31 41.02 21.80
CA ARG A 160 -40.27 40.99 23.28
C ARG A 160 -38.97 41.66 23.78
N PRO A 161 -39.04 42.51 24.84
CA PRO A 161 -37.94 43.39 25.28
C PRO A 161 -36.88 42.68 26.14
N PRO A 162 -35.72 43.33 26.38
CA PRO A 162 -34.62 42.79 27.19
C PRO A 162 -34.95 42.78 28.69
N ASN A 163 -34.44 41.77 29.39
CA ASN A 163 -34.28 41.78 30.84
C ASN A 163 -32.83 42.18 31.17
N LEU A 164 -32.72 43.03 32.20
CA LEU A 164 -31.53 43.53 32.91
C LEU A 164 -30.77 44.68 32.24
#